data_AF-A0ABD3F4I6-F1
#
_entry.id   AF-A0ABD3F4I6-F1
#
_cell.length_a   1.000
_cell.length_b   1.000
_cell.length_c   1.000
_cell.angle_alpha   90.00
_cell.angle_beta   90.00
_cell.angle_gamma   90.00
#
_symmetry.space_group_name_H-M   'P 1'
#
loop_
_entity.id
_entity.type
_entity.pdbx_description
1 polymer ?
#
loop_
_entity_poly.entity_id
_entity_poly.type
_entity_poly.pdbx_seq_one_letter_code
_entity_poly.pdbx_strand_id
1 'polypeptide(L)'
;MLYPGETGPDTVLLPLNLTNSHWCCVVVEVNAKRIYYYDPLNQVPYLSAAKAIATHLKISGLNQFDVILQNNPIQFDAYSCGVFVCWMFIRQVVPGPSLDMNANSLARRRFELFYYLLKGRLLFMKTHGDIGNESEEKEPPPAQDEVSKEADEVPPTKSPSNCTQDSELVP
;
A
#
# COMPACT_ATOMS: atom_id res chain seq x y z
N MET A 1 16.09 32.07 -8.23
CA MET A 1 16.82 32.13 -9.51
C MET A 1 17.45 30.75 -9.67
N LEU A 2 16.91 29.91 -10.56
CA LEU A 2 17.50 28.60 -10.86
C LEU A 2 18.74 28.83 -11.75
N TYR A 3 19.76 27.98 -11.61
CA TYR A 3 20.97 28.10 -12.44
C TYR A 3 20.63 27.83 -13.92
N PRO A 4 21.34 28.44 -14.89
CA PRO A 4 21.15 28.13 -16.30
C PRO A 4 21.39 26.64 -16.54
N GLY A 5 20.34 25.91 -16.92
CA GLY A 5 20.37 24.45 -17.16
C GLY A 5 19.57 23.61 -16.16
N GLU A 6 19.13 24.17 -15.04
CA GLU A 6 18.17 23.49 -14.14
C GLU A 6 16.75 23.66 -14.67
N THR A 7 16.16 22.58 -15.17
CA THR A 7 14.72 22.50 -15.33
C THR A 7 14.10 22.49 -13.93
N GLY A 8 13.08 23.33 -13.70
CA GLY A 8 12.33 23.33 -12.44
C GLY A 8 11.74 21.95 -12.13
N PRO A 9 11.31 21.70 -10.88
CA PRO A 9 10.75 20.41 -10.49
C PRO A 9 9.47 20.10 -11.27
N ASP A 10 9.29 18.85 -11.71
CA ASP A 10 8.05 18.38 -12.34
C ASP A 10 6.87 18.36 -11.36
N THR A 11 7.16 18.14 -10.08
CA THR A 11 6.16 18.08 -9.00
C THR A 11 6.72 18.68 -7.72
N VAL A 12 5.90 19.48 -7.03
CA VAL A 12 6.20 20.03 -5.69
C VAL A 12 5.28 19.38 -4.67
N LEU A 13 5.84 18.85 -3.60
CA LEU A 13 5.14 18.17 -2.51
C LEU A 13 5.17 19.06 -1.26
N LEU A 14 4.01 19.56 -0.82
CA LEU A 14 3.90 20.47 0.31
C LEU A 14 3.12 19.82 1.46
N PRO A 15 3.81 19.30 2.50
CA PRO A 15 3.15 18.84 3.71
C PRO A 15 2.68 20.04 4.54
N LEU A 16 1.47 19.95 5.07
CA LEU A 16 0.86 20.98 5.90
C LEU A 16 0.60 20.40 7.28
N ASN A 17 1.20 21.00 8.31
CA ASN A 17 0.90 20.69 9.70
C ASN A 17 -0.09 21.75 10.22
N LEU A 18 -1.31 21.32 10.53
CA LEU A 18 -2.36 22.13 11.11
C LEU A 18 -2.54 21.76 12.58
N THR A 19 -2.81 22.78 13.40
CA THR A 19 -3.10 22.64 14.84
C THR A 19 -2.05 21.81 15.61
N ASN A 20 -0.78 21.84 15.17
CA ASN A 20 0.37 21.14 15.75
C ASN A 20 0.32 19.60 15.75
N SER A 21 -0.70 18.98 15.15
CA SER A 21 -0.86 17.52 15.22
C SER A 21 -1.47 16.89 13.98
N HIS A 22 -2.15 17.65 13.13
CA HIS A 22 -2.85 17.12 11.98
C HIS A 22 -2.08 17.39 10.70
N TRP A 23 -1.89 16.36 9.88
CA TRP A 23 -1.20 16.47 8.60
C TRP A 23 -2.18 16.39 7.44
N CYS A 24 -2.15 17.41 6.59
CA CYS A 24 -2.78 17.42 5.28
C CYS A 24 -1.71 17.82 4.23
N CYS A 25 -2.06 17.95 2.95
CA CYS A 25 -1.07 18.35 1.96
C CYS A 25 -1.63 19.10 0.75
N VAL A 26 -0.69 19.75 0.06
CA VAL A 26 -0.86 20.30 -1.28
C VAL A 26 0.19 19.65 -2.20
N VAL A 27 -0.19 19.35 -3.43
CA VAL A 27 0.73 18.87 -4.48
C VAL A 27 0.56 19.74 -5.71
N VAL A 28 1.66 20.26 -6.23
CA VAL A 28 1.68 20.99 -7.51
C VAL A 28 2.29 20.09 -8.56
N GLU A 29 1.49 19.69 -9.54
CA GLU A 29 1.93 18.93 -10.71
C GLU A 29 2.10 19.91 -11.89
N VAL A 30 3.35 20.20 -12.26
CA VAL A 30 3.69 21.30 -13.17
C VAL A 30 3.25 21.00 -14.60
N ASN A 31 3.53 19.78 -15.08
CA ASN A 31 3.22 19.38 -16.45
C ASN A 31 1.70 19.33 -16.71
N ALA A 32 0.91 18.86 -15.73
CA ALA A 32 -0.54 18.83 -15.83
C ALA A 32 -1.21 20.17 -15.51
N LYS A 33 -0.45 21.17 -15.01
CA LYS A 33 -0.97 22.44 -14.48
C LYS A 33 -2.04 22.22 -13.41
N ARG A 34 -1.76 21.39 -12.41
CA ARG A 34 -2.71 21.05 -11.34
C ARG A 34 -2.13 21.33 -9.96
N ILE A 35 -2.98 21.81 -9.06
CA ILE A 35 -2.72 21.98 -7.64
C ILE A 35 -3.74 21.10 -6.92
N TYR A 36 -3.30 19.95 -6.42
CA TYR A 36 -4.11 19.10 -5.59
C TYR A 36 -4.04 19.57 -4.14
N TYR A 37 -5.17 19.54 -3.43
CA TYR A 37 -5.20 19.68 -1.98
C TYR A 37 -5.92 18.48 -1.39
N TYR A 38 -5.42 18.01 -0.26
CA TYR A 38 -5.83 16.74 0.32
C TYR A 38 -5.81 16.82 1.83
N ASP A 39 -6.90 16.40 2.46
CA ASP A 39 -6.97 16.15 3.90
C ASP A 39 -7.37 14.69 4.13
N PRO A 40 -6.52 13.86 4.78
CA PRO A 40 -6.85 12.48 5.10
C PRO A 40 -8.16 12.32 5.86
N LEU A 41 -8.50 13.24 6.76
CA LEU A 41 -9.74 13.16 7.55
C LEU A 41 -10.96 13.72 6.81
N ASN A 42 -10.76 14.36 5.66
CA ASN A 42 -11.79 15.03 4.87
C ASN A 42 -12.69 15.96 5.73
N GLN A 43 -12.11 16.64 6.72
CA GLN A 43 -12.81 17.53 7.64
C GLN A 43 -12.78 18.97 7.14
N VAL A 44 -13.92 19.66 7.24
CA VAL A 44 -14.13 21.00 6.69
C VAL A 44 -13.05 22.02 7.11
N PRO A 45 -12.62 22.12 8.37
CA PRO A 45 -11.60 23.10 8.77
C PRO A 45 -10.25 22.87 8.07
N TYR A 46 -9.78 21.63 8.01
CA TYR A 46 -8.49 21.28 7.43
C TYR A 46 -8.52 21.36 5.90
N LEU A 47 -9.60 20.91 5.28
CA LEU A 47 -9.84 21.09 3.84
C LEU A 47 -9.84 22.57 3.44
N SER A 48 -10.52 23.41 4.23
CA SER A 48 -10.59 24.85 3.95
C SER A 48 -9.21 25.51 4.05
N ALA A 49 -8.40 25.13 5.04
CA ALA A 49 -7.03 25.61 5.18
C ALA A 49 -6.15 25.16 4.00
N ALA A 50 -6.18 23.87 3.65
CA ALA A 50 -5.42 23.35 2.51
C ALA A 50 -5.85 23.99 1.18
N LYS A 51 -7.16 24.17 0.98
CA LYS A 51 -7.73 24.86 -0.17
C LYS A 51 -7.29 26.32 -0.24
N ALA A 52 -7.29 27.04 0.89
CA ALA A 52 -6.85 28.43 0.94
C ALA A 52 -5.38 28.57 0.49
N ILE A 53 -4.50 27.66 0.93
CA ILE A 53 -3.10 27.61 0.49
C ILE A 53 -3.01 27.29 -1.01
N ALA A 54 -3.74 26.28 -1.50
CA ALA A 54 -3.76 25.93 -2.92
C ALA A 54 -4.27 27.09 -3.81
N THR A 55 -5.33 27.78 -3.38
CA THR A 55 -5.86 28.97 -4.05
C THR A 55 -4.86 30.12 -4.02
N HIS A 56 -4.15 30.32 -2.90
CA HIS A 56 -3.11 31.33 -2.81
C HIS A 56 -1.99 31.07 -3.83
N LEU A 57 -1.51 29.83 -3.95
CA LEU A 57 -0.50 29.46 -4.96
C LEU A 57 -0.99 29.75 -6.39
N LYS A 58 -2.26 29.45 -6.69
CA LYS A 58 -2.88 29.77 -7.98
C LYS A 58 -2.83 31.28 -8.28
N ILE A 59 -3.29 32.13 -7.36
CA ILE A 59 -3.39 33.56 -7.62
C ILE A 59 -2.02 34.28 -7.61
N SER A 60 -1.05 33.75 -6.88
CA SER A 60 0.27 34.36 -6.67
C SER A 60 1.32 34.01 -7.73
N GLY A 61 0.98 33.19 -8.74
CA GLY A 61 1.90 32.88 -9.83
C GLY A 61 1.57 31.63 -10.65
N LEU A 62 0.68 30.77 -10.17
CA LEU A 62 0.22 29.58 -10.89
C LEU A 62 -1.18 29.77 -11.51
N ASN A 63 -1.45 30.95 -12.09
CA ASN A 63 -2.80 31.38 -12.46
C ASN A 63 -3.48 30.46 -13.48
N GLN A 64 -2.70 29.74 -14.30
CA GLN A 64 -3.18 28.78 -15.29
C GLN A 64 -3.46 27.38 -14.72
N PHE A 65 -3.21 27.14 -13.43
CA PHE A 65 -3.34 25.83 -12.82
C PHE A 65 -4.76 25.61 -12.27
N ASP A 66 -5.23 24.37 -12.30
CA ASP A 66 -6.51 23.97 -11.69
C ASP A 66 -6.32 23.55 -10.23
N VAL A 67 -7.21 23.99 -9.34
CA VAL A 67 -7.21 23.60 -7.92
C VAL A 67 -8.19 22.46 -7.72
N ILE A 68 -7.69 21.28 -7.35
CA ILE A 68 -8.45 20.02 -7.37
C ILE A 68 -8.45 19.38 -5.97
N LEU A 69 -9.64 19.04 -5.48
CA LEU A 69 -9.79 18.29 -4.24
C LEU A 69 -9.39 16.83 -4.46
N GLN A 70 -8.58 16.29 -3.56
CA GLN A 70 -8.44 14.85 -3.38
C GLN A 70 -9.20 14.44 -2.13
N ASN A 71 -9.99 13.37 -2.25
CA ASN A 71 -10.78 12.81 -1.16
C ASN A 71 -10.67 11.28 -1.08
N ASN A 72 -9.68 10.69 -1.76
CA ASN A 72 -9.47 9.25 -1.77
C ASN A 72 -7.96 8.96 -1.72
N PRO A 73 -7.46 8.23 -0.71
CA PRO A 73 -8.20 7.56 0.38
C PRO A 73 -8.65 8.47 1.53
N ILE A 74 -9.59 8.03 2.37
CA ILE A 74 -10.01 8.72 3.61
C ILE A 74 -9.55 7.91 4.81
N GLN A 75 -9.01 8.59 5.81
CA GLN A 75 -8.60 8.04 7.10
C GLN A 75 -9.78 8.01 8.07
N PHE A 76 -9.84 6.95 8.88
CA PHE A 76 -10.85 6.78 9.92
C PHE A 76 -10.28 6.74 11.36
N ASP A 77 -8.97 6.57 11.53
CA ASP A 77 -8.32 6.64 12.85
C ASP A 77 -7.82 8.07 13.16
N ALA A 78 -7.24 8.30 14.34
CA ALA A 78 -6.79 9.63 14.78
C ALA A 78 -5.29 9.92 14.52
N TYR A 79 -4.52 8.97 14.00
CA TYR A 79 -3.04 9.01 14.04
C TYR A 79 -2.35 8.66 12.72
N SER A 80 -3.10 8.32 11.68
CA SER A 80 -2.55 7.93 10.38
C SER A 80 -2.36 9.07 9.38
N CYS A 81 -2.65 10.32 9.74
CA CYS A 81 -2.68 11.42 8.77
C CYS A 81 -1.36 11.61 8.03
N GLY A 82 -0.23 11.46 8.73
CA GLY A 82 1.09 11.44 8.11
C GLY A 82 1.28 10.29 7.11
N VAL A 83 0.78 9.09 7.41
CA VAL A 83 0.85 7.92 6.51
C VAL A 83 0.07 8.20 5.21
N PHE A 84 -1.16 8.70 5.34
CA PHE A 84 -2.00 9.04 4.19
C PHE A 84 -1.39 10.16 3.35
N VAL A 85 -0.82 11.20 3.97
CA VAL A 85 -0.09 12.26 3.25
C VAL A 85 1.13 11.72 2.50
N CYS A 86 1.95 10.88 3.14
CA CYS A 86 3.11 10.27 2.47
C CYS A 86 2.69 9.43 1.26
N TRP A 87 1.64 8.62 1.39
CA TRP A 87 1.16 7.80 0.28
C TRP A 87 0.48 8.62 -0.82
N MET A 88 -0.19 9.72 -0.47
CA MET A 88 -0.67 10.69 -1.47
C MET A 88 0.49 11.25 -2.28
N PHE A 89 1.60 11.62 -1.65
CA PHE A 89 2.79 12.08 -2.37
C PHE A 89 3.39 11.01 -3.28
N ILE A 90 3.59 9.80 -2.77
CA ILE A 90 4.15 8.69 -3.55
C ILE A 90 3.30 8.43 -4.80
N ARG A 91 1.97 8.43 -4.68
CA ARG A 91 1.04 8.24 -5.80
C ARG A 91 1.21 9.28 -6.92
N GLN A 92 1.63 10.50 -6.58
CA GLN A 92 1.77 11.59 -7.57
C GLN A 92 3.08 11.50 -8.34
N VAL A 93 4.13 10.91 -7.75
CA VAL A 93 5.48 10.89 -8.35
C VAL A 93 5.93 9.51 -8.78
N VAL A 94 5.27 8.44 -8.34
CA VAL A 94 5.58 7.07 -8.71
C VAL A 94 4.42 6.45 -9.49
N PRO A 95 4.62 6.14 -10.78
CA PRO A 95 3.63 5.43 -11.58
C PRO A 95 3.35 4.05 -10.99
N GLY A 96 2.08 3.66 -10.92
CA GLY A 96 1.70 2.33 -10.44
C GLY A 96 0.22 2.22 -10.13
N PRO A 97 -0.24 1.00 -9.80
CA PRO A 97 -1.60 0.79 -9.35
C PRO A 97 -1.85 1.52 -8.03
N SER A 98 -3.10 1.92 -7.81
CA SER A 98 -3.55 2.43 -6.52
C SER A 98 -3.32 1.38 -5.44
N LEU A 99 -2.75 1.79 -4.32
CA LEU A 99 -2.53 0.92 -3.17
C LEU A 99 -3.75 0.90 -2.26
N ASP A 100 -4.02 -0.28 -1.67
CA ASP A 100 -5.00 -0.41 -0.61
C ASP A 100 -4.56 0.39 0.62
N MET A 101 -5.45 1.27 1.10
CA MET A 101 -5.23 2.20 2.21
C MET A 101 -6.31 2.03 3.31
N ASN A 102 -7.01 0.89 3.33
CA ASN A 102 -7.93 0.56 4.40
C ASN A 102 -7.20 0.29 5.73
N ALA A 103 -7.95 0.25 6.84
CA ALA A 103 -7.41 0.05 8.19
C ALA A 103 -6.51 -1.20 8.33
N ASN A 104 -6.88 -2.32 7.70
CA ASN A 104 -6.14 -3.58 7.77
C ASN A 104 -4.77 -3.48 7.07
N SER A 105 -4.67 -2.63 6.04
CA SER A 105 -3.43 -2.43 5.29
C SER A 105 -2.46 -1.44 5.96
N LEU A 106 -2.92 -0.61 6.92
CA LEU A 106 -2.11 0.52 7.40
C LEU A 106 -0.82 0.10 8.11
N ALA A 107 -0.81 -1.02 8.83
CA ALA A 107 0.42 -1.54 9.44
C ALA A 107 1.49 -1.82 8.37
N ARG A 108 1.09 -2.48 7.28
CA ARG A 108 1.92 -2.73 6.12
C ARG A 108 2.35 -1.43 5.43
N ARG A 109 1.45 -0.46 5.27
CA ARG A 109 1.77 0.85 4.67
C ARG A 109 2.80 1.64 5.46
N ARG A 110 2.78 1.54 6.80
CA ARG A 110 3.85 2.10 7.65
C ARG A 110 5.16 1.37 7.41
N PHE A 111 5.16 0.04 7.44
CA PHE A 111 6.36 -0.76 7.20
C PHE A 111 7.02 -0.41 5.85
N GLU A 112 6.23 -0.31 4.78
CA GLU A 112 6.72 0.05 3.45
C GLU A 112 7.32 1.46 3.39
N LEU A 113 6.73 2.45 4.09
CA LEU A 113 7.31 3.79 4.20
C LEU A 113 8.66 3.75 4.93
N PHE A 114 8.75 3.06 6.07
CA PHE A 114 10.02 2.92 6.80
C PHE A 114 11.07 2.14 5.99
N TYR A 115 10.66 1.11 5.26
CA TYR A 115 11.54 0.38 4.35
C TYR A 115 12.08 1.31 3.25
N TYR A 116 11.23 2.15 2.66
CA TYR A 116 11.65 3.14 1.68
C TYR A 116 12.66 4.13 2.26
N LEU A 117 12.42 4.67 3.45
CA LEU A 117 13.38 5.54 4.14
C LEU A 117 14.74 4.87 4.35
N LEU A 118 14.75 3.58 4.68
CA LEU A 118 15.97 2.82 4.96
C LEU A 118 16.73 2.38 3.69
N LYS A 119 16.02 2.11 2.59
CA LYS A 119 16.58 1.46 1.40
C LYS A 119 16.57 2.32 0.15
N GLY A 120 15.91 3.48 0.18
CA GLY A 120 15.72 4.36 -0.97
C GLY A 120 14.87 3.73 -2.10
N ARG A 121 14.15 2.65 -1.82
CA ARG A 121 13.32 1.94 -2.82
C ARG A 121 12.00 1.46 -2.22
N LEU A 122 10.92 1.62 -2.99
CA LEU A 122 9.60 1.16 -2.59
C LEU A 122 9.49 -0.36 -2.81
N LEU A 123 8.83 -1.05 -1.88
CA LEU A 123 8.45 -2.45 -2.06
C LEU A 123 7.12 -2.51 -2.81
N PHE A 124 7.19 -2.68 -4.12
CA PHE A 124 6.02 -3.05 -4.90
C PHE A 124 5.83 -4.56 -4.78
N MET A 125 4.82 -5.00 -4.04
CA MET A 125 4.41 -6.40 -4.14
C MET A 125 3.36 -6.53 -5.22
N LYS A 126 3.60 -7.49 -6.11
CA LYS A 126 2.60 -8.00 -7.03
C LYS A 126 1.34 -8.38 -6.24
N THR A 127 0.19 -7.88 -6.66
CA THR A 127 -1.10 -8.42 -6.22
C THR A 127 -1.13 -9.91 -6.60
N HIS A 128 -1.79 -10.75 -5.81
CA HIS A 128 -1.81 -12.22 -5.94
C HIS A 128 -2.26 -12.77 -7.33
N GLY A 129 -2.57 -11.93 -8.32
CA GLY A 129 -2.86 -12.32 -9.70
C GLY A 129 -1.66 -12.41 -10.64
N ASP A 130 -0.44 -12.13 -10.16
CA ASP A 130 0.77 -12.07 -11.00
C ASP A 130 1.73 -13.25 -10.76
N ILE A 131 1.25 -14.30 -10.07
CA ILE A 131 1.86 -15.64 -10.05
C ILE A 131 1.31 -16.38 -11.28
N GLY A 132 1.77 -15.99 -12.46
CA GLY A 132 1.53 -16.72 -13.69
C GLY A 132 2.66 -17.70 -13.92
N ASN A 133 2.35 -19.00 -13.83
CA ASN A 133 3.12 -20.13 -14.36
C ASN A 133 4.65 -20.04 -14.20
N GLU A 134 5.15 -20.26 -12.97
CA GLU A 134 6.40 -21.00 -12.88
C GLU A 134 6.06 -22.44 -13.29
N SER A 135 6.58 -22.84 -14.45
CA SER A 135 6.43 -24.20 -14.95
C SER A 135 7.00 -25.15 -13.90
N GLU A 136 6.15 -26.05 -13.40
CA GLU A 136 6.62 -27.22 -12.67
C GLU A 136 7.59 -27.97 -13.58
N GLU A 137 8.89 -27.80 -13.35
CA GLU A 137 9.91 -28.64 -13.93
C GLU A 137 9.71 -30.02 -13.30
N LYS A 138 9.00 -30.88 -14.04
CA LYS A 138 8.73 -32.26 -13.66
C LYS A 138 10.05 -33.02 -13.60
N GLU A 139 10.54 -33.29 -12.40
CA GLU A 139 11.68 -34.18 -12.21
C GLU A 139 11.41 -35.54 -12.88
N PRO A 140 12.40 -36.10 -13.62
CA PRO A 140 12.25 -37.41 -14.23
C PRO A 140 12.23 -38.51 -13.14
N PRO A 141 11.50 -39.61 -13.38
CA PRO A 141 11.32 -40.66 -12.38
C PRO A 141 12.65 -41.38 -12.09
N PRO A 142 12.87 -41.87 -10.86
CA PRO A 142 14.04 -42.65 -10.53
C PRO A 142 14.05 -43.99 -11.27
N ALA A 143 15.22 -44.38 -11.78
CA ALA A 143 15.44 -45.65 -12.45
C ALA A 143 15.13 -46.83 -11.51
N GLN A 144 14.41 -47.81 -12.05
CA GLN A 144 14.16 -49.09 -11.40
C GLN A 144 15.41 -49.96 -11.55
N ASP A 145 16.03 -50.34 -10.43
CA ASP A 145 16.87 -51.54 -10.38
C ASP A 145 16.07 -52.67 -9.76
N GLU A 146 15.97 -53.75 -10.54
CA GLU A 146 15.24 -54.97 -10.23
C GLU A 146 15.99 -55.85 -9.21
N VAL A 147 15.21 -56.29 -8.21
CA VAL A 147 15.11 -57.66 -7.68
C VAL A 147 16.18 -58.16 -6.69
N SER A 148 15.71 -58.45 -5.46
CA SER A 148 15.90 -59.76 -4.83
C SER A 148 14.65 -60.12 -3.99
N LYS A 149 14.22 -61.37 -4.09
CA LYS A 149 12.97 -61.95 -3.59
C LYS A 149 13.13 -62.56 -2.18
N GLU A 150 12.05 -62.55 -1.39
CA GLU A 150 11.52 -63.64 -0.51
C GLU A 150 10.27 -63.08 0.22
N ALA A 151 9.03 -63.47 -0.13
CA ALA A 151 8.23 -64.61 0.39
C ALA A 151 8.25 -64.66 1.95
N ASP A 152 7.15 -64.63 2.70
CA ASP A 152 5.75 -65.01 2.44
C ASP A 152 4.86 -64.46 3.60
N GLU A 153 3.54 -64.56 3.41
CA GLU A 153 2.49 -64.63 4.46
C GLU A 153 1.75 -63.36 4.97
N VAL A 154 0.43 -63.34 4.70
CA VAL A 154 -0.66 -62.44 5.16
C VAL A 154 -1.75 -63.38 5.71
N PRO A 155 -2.48 -63.16 6.84
CA PRO A 155 -3.59 -62.17 6.93
C PRO A 155 -4.03 -61.78 8.39
N PRO A 156 -5.23 -61.21 8.69
CA PRO A 156 -6.07 -60.22 8.01
C PRO A 156 -6.49 -58.99 8.89
N THR A 157 -7.04 -57.98 8.22
CA THR A 157 -8.11 -57.00 8.56
C THR A 157 -8.73 -56.96 9.98
N LYS A 158 -8.78 -55.77 10.60
CA LYS A 158 -9.95 -55.23 11.35
C LYS A 158 -10.01 -53.70 11.30
N SER A 159 -11.19 -53.16 11.03
CA SER A 159 -11.59 -51.75 11.18
C SER A 159 -12.43 -51.57 12.47
N PRO A 160 -12.98 -50.37 12.75
CA PRO A 160 -12.52 -49.38 13.73
C PRO A 160 -13.26 -49.44 15.08
N SER A 161 -12.70 -48.84 16.14
CA SER A 161 -13.42 -48.59 17.40
C SER A 161 -13.52 -47.09 17.71
N ASN A 162 -14.75 -46.57 17.64
CA ASN A 162 -15.19 -45.32 18.27
C ASN A 162 -15.17 -45.44 19.79
N CYS A 163 -14.82 -44.36 20.50
CA CYS A 163 -15.33 -44.04 21.84
C CYS A 163 -15.13 -42.53 22.06
N THR A 164 -16.13 -41.69 21.76
CA THR A 164 -17.16 -41.15 22.68
C THR A 164 -16.73 -39.83 23.32
N GLN A 165 -17.54 -38.82 23.02
CA GLN A 165 -17.59 -37.49 23.64
C GLN A 165 -18.04 -37.63 25.09
N ASP A 166 -17.48 -36.83 26.00
CA ASP A 166 -18.19 -36.47 27.22
C ASP A 166 -18.31 -34.95 27.32
N SER A 167 -19.56 -34.55 27.50
CA SER A 167 -20.10 -33.23 27.78
C SER A 167 -20.14 -32.95 29.28
N GLU A 168 -20.62 -31.73 29.62
CA GLU A 168 -21.09 -31.27 30.94
C GLU A 168 -20.01 -30.73 31.92
N LEU A 169 -20.23 -29.70 32.74
CA LEU A 169 -21.38 -28.85 33.05
C LEU A 169 -20.87 -27.57 33.76
N VAL A 170 -21.63 -26.48 33.61
CA VAL A 170 -21.48 -25.16 34.25
C VAL A 170 -21.79 -25.22 35.75
N PRO A 171 -21.20 -24.32 36.56
CA PRO A 171 -22.00 -23.36 37.34
C PRO A 171 -21.68 -21.89 37.02
#